data_AF-A0A0Q5DRB1-F1
#
_entry.id   AF-A0A0Q5DRB1-F1
#
_cell.length_a   1.000
_cell.length_b   1.000
_cell.length_c   1.000
_cell.angle_alpha   90.00
_cell.angle_beta   90.00
_cell.angle_gamma   90.00
#
_symmetry.space_group_name_H-M   'P 1'
#
loop_
_entity.id
_entity.type
_entity.pdbx_description
1 polymer ?
#
loop_
_entity_poly.entity_id
_entity_poly.type
_entity_poly.pdbx_seq_one_letter_code
_entity_poly.pdbx_strand_id
1 'polypeptide(L)' 'MTLKVDTAAITHLRRMVTRICGDSLEFIRIEICEHGTRMKVWLCVGAAMVTPVMDAVMQALPGAEFGRIQHANQATHR' A
#
# COMPACT_ATOMS: atom_id res chain seq x y z
N MET A 1 -4.96 -3.56 1.31
CA MET A 1 -4.93 -2.40 2.25
C MET A 1 -4.92 -1.08 1.46
N THR A 2 -5.38 0.02 2.06
CA THR A 2 -5.34 1.35 1.43
C THR A 2 -4.50 2.33 2.21
N LEU A 3 -3.86 3.25 1.49
CA LEU A 3 -2.96 4.27 2.02
C LEU A 3 -3.26 5.60 1.33
N LYS A 4 -3.01 6.69 2.03
CA LYS A 4 -2.88 8.02 1.43
C LYS A 4 -1.51 8.57 1.80
N VAL A 5 -0.77 9.05 0.80
CA VAL A 5 0.59 9.58 0.99
C VAL A 5 0.75 10.86 0.19
N ASP A 6 1.75 11.67 0.53
CA ASP A 6 2.10 12.83 -0.28
C ASP A 6 2.63 12.38 -1.65
N THR A 7 2.39 13.20 -2.68
CA THR A 7 2.89 12.92 -4.04
C THR A 7 4.40 12.73 -4.08
N ALA A 8 5.16 13.47 -3.25
CA ALA A 8 6.62 13.31 -3.14
C ALA A 8 7.04 11.93 -2.59
N ALA A 9 6.17 11.28 -1.80
CA ALA A 9 6.46 9.99 -1.17
C ALA A 9 6.16 8.78 -2.09
N ILE A 10 5.44 8.97 -3.21
CA ILE A 10 4.92 7.83 -3.99
C ILE A 10 6.01 6.92 -4.57
N THR A 11 7.10 7.52 -5.06
CA THR A 11 8.24 6.78 -5.60
C THR A 11 9.00 6.03 -4.51
N HIS A 12 9.04 6.59 -3.29
CA HIS A 12 9.64 5.91 -2.14
C HIS A 12 8.76 4.74 -1.70
N LEU A 13 7.45 4.96 -1.53
CA LEU A 13 6.48 3.92 -1.18
C LEU A 13 6.54 2.74 -2.16
N ARG A 14 6.50 3.00 -3.48
CA ARG A 14 6.52 1.94 -4.49
C ARG A 14 7.77 1.08 -4.37
N ARG A 15 8.95 1.70 -4.28
CA ARG A 15 10.23 0.97 -4.13
C ARG A 15 10.26 0.13 -2.85
N MET A 16 9.81 0.71 -1.74
CA MET A 16 9.80 0.05 -0.45
C MET A 16 8.86 -1.17 -0.45
N VAL A 17 7.63 -1.02 -0.93
CA VAL A 17 6.66 -2.11 -1.00
C VAL A 17 7.12 -3.21 -1.96
N THR A 18 7.64 -2.87 -3.14
CA THR A 18 8.19 -3.86 -4.07
C THR A 18 9.34 -4.65 -3.44
N ARG A 19 10.21 -3.99 -2.67
CA ARG A 19 11.33 -4.66 -1.99
C ARG A 19 10.88 -5.56 -0.85
N ILE A 20 9.90 -5.13 -0.05
CA ILE A 20 9.40 -5.87 1.11
C ILE A 20 8.59 -7.08 0.68
N CYS A 21 7.68 -6.88 -0.28
CA CYS A 21 6.75 -7.92 -0.69
C CYS A 21 7.34 -8.91 -1.70
N GLY A 22 8.30 -8.49 -2.54
CA GLY A 22 8.77 -9.33 -3.65
C GLY A 22 7.58 -9.88 -4.45
N ASP A 23 7.53 -11.20 -4.61
CA ASP A 23 6.47 -11.91 -5.33
C ASP A 23 5.11 -11.91 -4.61
N SER A 24 5.06 -11.52 -3.32
CA SER A 24 3.81 -11.39 -2.55
C SER A 24 3.05 -10.09 -2.84
N LEU A 25 3.57 -9.22 -3.71
CA LEU A 25 2.84 -8.05 -4.21
C LEU A 25 2.06 -8.44 -5.46
N GLU A 26 0.75 -8.65 -5.29
CA GLU A 26 -0.13 -9.02 -6.40
C GLU A 26 -0.46 -7.81 -7.28
N PHE A 27 -0.74 -6.67 -6.65
CA PHE A 27 -1.17 -5.48 -7.38
C PHE A 27 -0.98 -4.19 -6.58
N ILE A 28 -0.66 -3.11 -7.31
CA ILE A 28 -0.63 -1.74 -6.80
C ILE A 28 -1.46 -0.84 -7.71
N ARG A 29 -2.42 -0.11 -7.12
CA ARG A 29 -3.13 0.98 -7.78
C ARG A 29 -2.77 2.28 -7.13
N ILE A 30 -2.51 3.30 -7.93
CA ILE A 30 -2.19 4.65 -7.48
C ILE A 30 -3.14 5.60 -8.19
N GLU A 31 -3.81 6.44 -7.42
CA GLU A 31 -4.67 7.51 -7.93
C GLU A 31 -4.26 8.84 -7.35
N ILE A 32 -4.25 9.85 -8.22
CA ILE A 32 -4.03 11.24 -7.83
C ILE A 32 -5.30 11.75 -7.12
N CYS A 33 -5.13 12.41 -5.99
CA CYS A 33 -6.22 13.04 -5.23
C CYS A 33 -5.80 14.45 -4.81
N GLU A 34 -6.75 15.23 -4.29
CA GLU A 34 -6.50 16.55 -3.68
C GLU A 34 -5.61 17.46 -4.54
N HIS A 35 -6.01 17.66 -5.79
CA HIS A 35 -5.31 18.52 -6.75
C HIS A 35 -3.83 18.13 -6.98
N GLY A 36 -3.46 16.86 -6.76
CA GLY A 36 -2.10 16.39 -7.00
C GLY A 36 -1.16 16.48 -5.81
N THR A 37 -1.66 16.87 -4.64
CA THR A 37 -0.85 16.95 -3.41
C THR A 37 -0.76 15.61 -2.69
N ARG A 38 -1.80 14.77 -2.80
CA ARG A 38 -1.88 13.46 -2.19
C ARG A 38 -2.17 12.38 -3.23
N MET A 39 -1.68 11.18 -2.93
CA MET A 39 -1.88 9.96 -3.72
C MET A 39 -2.62 8.94 -2.87
N LYS A 40 -3.71 8.40 -3.40
CA LYS A 40 -4.39 7.25 -2.82
C LYS A 40 -3.81 5.97 -3.43
N VAL A 41 -3.42 5.04 -2.57
CA VAL A 41 -2.74 3.81 -2.96
C VAL A 41 -3.49 2.61 -2.44
N TRP A 42 -3.72 1.63 -3.30
CA TRP A 42 -4.23 0.32 -2.92
C TRP A 42 -3.13 -0.70 -3.13
N LEU A 43 -2.84 -1.44 -2.08
CA LEU A 43 -1.89 -2.55 -2.11
C LEU A 43 -2.67 -3.86 -1.92
N CYS A 44 -2.56 -4.74 -2.91
CA CYS A 44 -2.97 -6.12 -2.82
C CYS A 44 -1.71 -6.94 -2.54
N VAL A 45 -1.59 -7.40 -1.29
CA VAL A 45 -0.44 -8.15 -0.80
C VAL A 45 -0.94 -9.38 -0.05
N GLY A 46 -0.14 -10.44 -0.05
CA GLY A 46 -0.41 -11.61 0.77
C GLY A 46 -0.63 -11.25 2.24
N ALA A 47 -1.50 -11.97 2.94
CA ALA A 47 -1.92 -11.63 4.30
C ALA A 47 -0.73 -11.51 5.29
N ALA A 48 0.30 -12.35 5.13
CA ALA A 48 1.53 -12.31 5.94
C ALA A 48 2.34 -11.01 5.76
N MET A 49 2.15 -10.31 4.64
CA MET A 49 2.89 -9.07 4.32
C MET A 49 2.20 -7.81 4.82
N VAL A 50 0.96 -7.88 5.31
CA VAL A 50 0.21 -6.69 5.76
C VAL A 50 0.95 -5.98 6.90
N THR A 51 1.33 -6.70 7.96
CA THR A 51 2.02 -6.12 9.13
C THR A 51 3.41 -5.59 8.77
N PRO A 52 4.30 -6.37 8.10
CA PRO A 52 5.61 -5.86 7.69
C PRO A 52 5.56 -4.61 6.80
N VAL A 53 4.60 -4.56 5.87
CA VAL A 53 4.40 -3.39 5.01
C VAL A 53 3.92 -2.20 5.84
N MET A 54 2.97 -2.40 6.75
CA MET A 54 2.51 -1.33 7.63
C MET A 54 3.63 -0.77 8.48
N ASP A 55 4.42 -1.61 9.14
CA ASP A 55 5.52 -1.19 10.00
C ASP A 55 6.55 -0.37 9.22
N ALA A 56 6.95 -0.85 8.04
CA ALA A 56 7.89 -0.14 7.18
C ALA A 56 7.32 1.21 6.69
N VAL A 57 6.03 1.27 6.36
CA VAL A 57 5.39 2.53 5.97
C VAL A 57 5.32 3.51 7.15
N MET A 58 4.95 3.06 8.35
CA MET A 58 4.93 3.93 9.54
C MET A 58 6.32 4.47 9.88
N GLN A 59 7.37 3.66 9.70
CA GLN A 59 8.75 4.09 9.94
C GLN A 59 9.27 5.05 8.86
N ALA A 60 9.01 4.77 7.58
CA ALA A 60 9.60 5.51 6.47
C ALA A 60 8.76 6.72 6.02
N LEU A 61 7.45 6.70 6.27
CA LEU A 61 6.47 7.67 5.78
C LEU A 61 5.53 8.09 6.92
N PRO A 62 5.99 8.91 7.89
CA PRO A 62 5.19 9.29 9.06
C PRO A 62 3.91 10.09 8.72
N GLY A 63 3.84 10.70 7.53
CA GLY A 63 2.65 11.38 7.02
C GLY A 63 1.67 10.47 6.26
N ALA A 64 1.91 9.16 6.21
CA ALA A 64 1.04 8.20 5.56
C ALA A 64 -0.23 7.96 6.40
N GLU A 65 -1.39 8.07 5.78
CA GLU A 65 -2.67 7.76 6.40
C GLU A 65 -3.11 6.37 5.96
N PHE A 66 -3.30 5.46 6.92
CA PHE A 66 -3.78 4.11 6.63
C PHE A 66 -5.31 4.10 6.59
N GLY A 67 -5.85 3.59 5.49
CA GLY A 67 -7.27 3.30 5.38
C GLY A 67 -7.59 1.86 5.80
N ARG A 68 -8.74 1.37 5.33
CA ARG A 68 -9.23 0.04 5.70
C ARG A 68 -8.32 -1.06 5.13
N ILE A 69 -7.94 -2.00 6.00
CA ILE A 69 -7.39 -3.28 5.57
C ILE A 69 -8.58 -4.16 5.16
N GLN A 70 -8.73 -4.36 3.86
CA GLN A 70 -9.67 -5.34 3.33
C GLN A 70 -8.89 -6.62 3.07
N HIS A 71 -9.32 -7.70 3.70
CA HIS A 71 -8.94 -9.04 3.24
C HIS A 71 -9.61 -9.25 1.89
N ALA A 72 -8.86 -9.68 0.87
CA ALA A 72 -9.49 -10.25 -0.30
C ALA A 72 -10.33 -11.43 0.20
N ASN A 73 -11.64 -11.29 0.14
CA ASN A 73 -12.53 -12.39 0.46
C ASN A 73 -12.15 -13.51 -0.52
N GLN A 74 -11.59 -14.60 -0.03
CA GLN A 74 -11.41 -15.80 -0.84
C GLN A 74 -12.81 -16.34 -1.10
N ALA A 75 -13.47 -15.79 -2.12
CA ALA A 75 -14.60 -16.45 -2.73
C ALA A 75 -14.03 -17.72 -3.36
N THR A 76 -14.14 -18.80 -2.60
CA THR A 76 -13.97 -20.18 -3.06
C THR A 76 -14.71 -20.35 -4.39
N HIS A 77 -13.93 -20.53 -5.45
CA HIS A 77 -14.37 -21.06 -6.72
C HIS A 77 -13.25 -22.05 -7.10
N ARG A 78 -13.32 -23.32 -6.70
CA ARG A 78 -14.19 -24.39 -7.19
C ARG A 78 -14.27 -24.43 -8.70
#